data_AF-A0A963YNV4-F1
#
_entry.id   AF-A0A963YNV4-F1
#
_cell.length_a   1.000
_cell.length_b   1.000
_cell.length_c   1.000
_cell.angle_alpha   90.00
_cell.angle_beta   90.00
_cell.angle_gamma   90.00
#
_symmetry.space_group_name_H-M   'P 1'
#
loop_
_entity.id
_entity.type
_entity.pdbx_description
1 polymer ?
#
loop_
_entity_poly.entity_id
_entity_poly.type
_entity_poly.pdbx_seq_one_letter_code
_entity_poly.pdbx_strand_id
1 'polypeptide(L)'
;MTAFPASDLSGQRPDGQGCVLALQGGAAHGAFTWGAVDRLLEAGKHFDKICGVSAGAMLGAVLVQGMVENGATGARAAMRRLWDGVSAIGAIGPLQRSPLERFLYGSDLSSNVMWAGLETAMRLFSPHQLNPLGHNPLRPLMQDLLRPDLLAAPGAPDLFVGVTDVETGAPVIFRNGAITVEVLLASACLPLVFPAVEIDGRAYWDGGYSGNPPLEPLLTPMPHTLILVRGQPARRPGVPRTPAEVMNRLNEIACHAVLETELAALPANVTVISVDADAALGTLPISSKFNTDRSFLAELFAEGQHAADRALALAAPLTEPLSA
;
A
#
# COMPACT_ATOMS: atom_id res chain seq x y z
N MET A 1 -35.82 -21.18 -17.74
CA MET A 1 -34.53 -21.51 -17.12
C MET A 1 -33.44 -21.07 -18.08
N THR A 2 -33.04 -19.82 -17.99
CA THR A 2 -32.02 -19.20 -18.85
C THR A 2 -30.69 -19.27 -18.13
N ALA A 3 -29.76 -20.05 -18.71
CA ALA A 3 -28.39 -20.17 -18.25
C ALA A 3 -27.67 -18.83 -18.38
N PHE A 4 -27.02 -18.38 -17.30
CA PHE A 4 -26.04 -17.31 -17.34
C PHE A 4 -24.79 -17.82 -18.07
N PRO A 5 -24.15 -17.04 -18.96
CA PRO A 5 -22.87 -17.44 -19.50
C PRO A 5 -21.83 -17.38 -18.37
N ALA A 6 -21.13 -18.49 -18.18
CA ALA A 6 -19.93 -18.52 -17.36
C ALA A 6 -18.93 -17.49 -17.93
N SER A 7 -18.71 -16.40 -17.21
CA SER A 7 -17.59 -15.53 -17.48
C SER A 7 -16.32 -16.31 -17.16
N ASP A 8 -15.57 -16.60 -18.21
CA ASP A 8 -14.27 -17.24 -18.20
C ASP A 8 -13.30 -16.49 -17.27
N LEU A 9 -13.14 -17.00 -16.04
CA LEU A 9 -12.14 -16.53 -15.07
C LEU A 9 -10.75 -17.10 -15.35
N SER A 10 -10.56 -17.83 -16.46
CA SER A 10 -9.25 -18.35 -16.88
C SER A 10 -8.55 -17.47 -17.92
N GLY A 11 -9.01 -16.23 -18.10
CA GLY A 11 -8.67 -15.30 -19.19
C GLY A 11 -7.18 -15.08 -19.48
N GLN A 12 -6.50 -16.08 -20.06
CA GLN A 12 -5.37 -15.85 -20.93
C GLN A 12 -5.93 -15.24 -22.22
N ARG A 13 -5.71 -13.93 -22.37
CA ARG A 13 -6.11 -13.23 -23.58
C ARG A 13 -5.27 -13.69 -24.79
N PRO A 14 -5.83 -13.62 -26.00
CA PRO A 14 -5.14 -14.01 -27.25
C PRO A 14 -3.87 -13.19 -27.56
N ASP A 15 -3.61 -12.08 -26.87
CA ASP A 15 -2.48 -11.17 -27.09
C ASP A 15 -1.31 -11.35 -26.10
N GLY A 16 -1.46 -12.13 -25.03
CA GLY A 16 -0.36 -12.50 -24.12
C GLY A 16 0.32 -11.33 -23.37
N GLN A 17 -0.27 -10.13 -23.36
CA GLN A 17 0.36 -8.91 -22.83
C GLN A 17 -0.21 -8.54 -21.45
N GLY A 18 0.29 -9.22 -20.42
CA GLY A 18 -0.18 -9.04 -19.04
C GLY A 18 0.10 -7.65 -18.47
N CYS A 19 -0.85 -7.14 -17.67
CA CYS A 19 -0.73 -5.89 -16.91
C CYS A 19 -0.57 -6.25 -15.43
N VAL A 20 0.50 -5.75 -14.81
CA VAL A 20 0.83 -6.05 -13.42
C VAL A 20 0.79 -4.79 -12.57
N LEU A 21 0.48 -4.94 -11.29
CA LEU A 21 0.29 -3.84 -10.35
C LEU A 21 1.26 -3.94 -9.17
N ALA A 22 2.02 -2.90 -8.94
CA ALA A 22 2.93 -2.76 -7.81
C ALA A 22 2.40 -1.68 -6.84
N LEU A 23 2.13 -2.07 -5.59
CA LEU A 23 1.53 -1.22 -4.57
C LEU A 23 2.52 -0.93 -3.44
N GLN A 24 3.05 0.28 -3.43
CA GLN A 24 3.95 0.73 -2.36
C GLN A 24 3.21 0.86 -1.03
N GLY A 25 3.89 0.53 0.07
CA GLY A 25 3.44 0.82 1.43
C GLY A 25 3.45 2.31 1.74
N GLY A 26 2.69 2.74 2.75
CA GLY A 26 2.59 4.15 3.14
C GLY A 26 1.83 4.45 4.42
N ALA A 27 1.52 3.44 5.25
CA ALA A 27 0.61 3.57 6.39
C ALA A 27 -0.72 4.25 5.97
N ALA A 28 -1.19 5.29 6.69
CA ALA A 28 -2.42 5.99 6.33
C ALA A 28 -2.36 6.69 4.96
N HIS A 29 -1.15 6.99 4.44
CA HIS A 29 -1.00 7.48 3.07
C HIS A 29 -1.43 6.46 2.02
N GLY A 30 -1.62 5.19 2.38
CA GLY A 30 -2.22 4.18 1.51
C GLY A 30 -3.64 4.54 1.04
N ALA A 31 -4.32 5.52 1.65
CA ALA A 31 -5.60 6.02 1.13
C ALA A 31 -5.43 6.69 -0.25
N PHE A 32 -4.26 7.28 -0.52
CA PHE A 32 -3.88 7.71 -1.87
C PHE A 32 -3.83 6.52 -2.83
N THR A 33 -3.15 5.44 -2.41
CA THR A 33 -3.07 4.19 -3.20
C THR A 33 -4.46 3.62 -3.48
N TRP A 34 -5.37 3.67 -2.50
CA TRP A 34 -6.77 3.27 -2.70
C TRP A 34 -7.48 4.10 -3.76
N GLY A 35 -7.36 5.43 -3.70
CA GLY A 35 -7.91 6.32 -4.73
C GLY A 35 -7.36 6.04 -6.12
N ALA A 36 -6.05 5.86 -6.23
CA ALA A 36 -5.39 5.53 -7.48
C ALA A 36 -5.90 4.21 -8.07
N VAL A 37 -5.95 3.14 -7.28
CA VAL A 37 -6.43 1.83 -7.74
C VAL A 37 -7.92 1.86 -8.07
N ASP A 38 -8.75 2.55 -7.26
CA ASP A 38 -10.17 2.72 -7.54
C ASP A 38 -10.40 3.36 -8.92
N ARG A 39 -9.63 4.40 -9.24
CA ARG A 39 -9.70 5.07 -10.54
C ARG A 39 -9.17 4.21 -11.69
N LEU A 40 -8.08 3.47 -11.48
CA LEU A 40 -7.54 2.54 -12.48
C LEU A 40 -8.57 1.45 -12.84
N LEU A 41 -9.26 0.88 -11.85
CA LEU A 41 -10.33 -0.09 -12.07
C LEU A 41 -11.52 0.52 -12.84
N GLU A 42 -11.90 1.75 -12.49
CA GLU A 42 -12.95 2.47 -13.20
C GLU A 42 -12.59 2.78 -14.65
N ALA A 43 -11.30 3.02 -14.94
CA ALA A 43 -10.76 3.15 -16.29
C ALA A 43 -10.63 1.81 -17.03
N GLY A 44 -11.14 0.70 -16.47
CA GLY A 44 -11.12 -0.62 -17.09
C GLY A 44 -9.76 -1.30 -17.08
N LYS A 45 -8.83 -0.90 -16.20
CA LYS A 45 -7.58 -1.65 -16.00
C LYS A 45 -7.86 -2.96 -15.28
N HIS A 46 -7.17 -3.99 -15.73
CA HIS A 46 -7.19 -5.34 -15.15
C HIS A 46 -5.76 -5.72 -14.77
N PHE A 47 -5.61 -6.56 -13.75
CA PHE A 47 -4.31 -6.93 -13.21
C PHE A 47 -4.21 -8.44 -13.07
N ASP A 48 -3.22 -9.03 -13.71
CA ASP A 48 -2.96 -10.48 -13.64
C ASP A 48 -2.12 -10.84 -12.41
N LYS A 49 -1.27 -9.91 -12.00
CA LYS A 49 -0.42 -10.01 -10.83
C LYS A 49 -0.37 -8.71 -10.08
N ILE A 50 -0.30 -8.81 -8.76
CA ILE A 50 -0.30 -7.70 -7.83
C ILE A 50 0.79 -7.98 -6.80
N CYS A 51 1.71 -7.05 -6.57
CA CYS A 51 2.60 -7.10 -5.41
C CYS A 51 2.33 -5.90 -4.49
N GLY A 52 2.48 -6.12 -3.19
CA GLY A 52 2.24 -5.08 -2.20
C GLY A 52 3.05 -5.27 -0.94
N VAL A 53 3.28 -4.15 -0.25
CA VAL A 53 3.94 -4.11 1.06
C VAL A 53 3.17 -3.19 1.99
N SER A 54 3.10 -3.54 3.27
CA SER A 54 2.46 -2.73 4.31
C SER A 54 1.01 -2.40 3.94
N ALA A 55 0.60 -1.12 3.97
CA ALA A 55 -0.72 -0.69 3.51
C ALA A 55 -1.05 -1.17 2.07
N GLY A 56 -0.06 -1.27 1.18
CA GLY A 56 -0.24 -1.79 -0.17
C GLY A 56 -0.52 -3.29 -0.20
N ALA A 57 0.04 -4.07 0.72
CA ALA A 57 -0.26 -5.50 0.86
C ALA A 57 -1.69 -5.74 1.33
N MET A 58 -2.15 -4.99 2.34
CA MET A 58 -3.53 -5.09 2.84
C MET A 58 -4.54 -4.67 1.77
N LEU A 59 -4.26 -3.58 1.04
CA LEU A 59 -5.07 -3.15 -0.09
C LEU A 59 -5.11 -4.21 -1.19
N GLY A 60 -3.95 -4.79 -1.53
CA GLY A 60 -3.82 -5.86 -2.52
C GLY A 60 -4.61 -7.11 -2.16
N ALA A 61 -4.62 -7.52 -0.89
CA ALA A 61 -5.42 -8.65 -0.41
C ALA A 61 -6.92 -8.40 -0.61
N VAL A 62 -7.44 -7.27 -0.14
CA VAL A 62 -8.88 -6.96 -0.29
C VAL A 62 -9.26 -6.70 -1.75
N LEU A 63 -8.33 -6.18 -2.56
CA LEU A 63 -8.48 -6.00 -4.00
C LEU A 63 -8.67 -7.33 -4.72
N VAL A 64 -7.77 -8.30 -4.50
CA VAL A 64 -7.82 -9.61 -5.15
C VAL A 64 -9.08 -10.38 -4.75
N GLN A 65 -9.42 -10.45 -3.46
CA GLN A 65 -10.65 -11.14 -3.05
C GLN A 65 -11.90 -10.47 -3.66
N GLY A 66 -11.93 -9.13 -3.75
CA GLY A 66 -13.04 -8.42 -4.36
C GLY A 66 -13.14 -8.63 -5.87
N MET A 67 -12.01 -8.78 -6.56
CA MET A 67 -11.98 -9.17 -7.98
C MET A 67 -12.58 -10.55 -8.20
N VAL A 68 -12.26 -11.51 -7.33
CA VAL A 68 -12.82 -12.87 -7.39
C VAL A 68 -14.32 -12.86 -7.11
N GLU A 69 -14.80 -12.06 -6.15
CA GLU A 69 -16.22 -11.99 -5.81
C GLU A 69 -17.09 -11.36 -6.89
N ASN A 70 -16.67 -10.21 -7.44
CA ASN A 70 -17.52 -9.44 -8.35
C ASN A 70 -16.71 -8.48 -9.24
N GLY A 71 -15.54 -8.91 -9.70
CA GLY A 71 -14.68 -8.13 -10.59
C GLY A 71 -14.32 -6.75 -10.03
N ALA A 72 -14.25 -5.74 -10.91
CA ALA A 72 -13.91 -4.37 -10.52
C ALA A 72 -14.86 -3.78 -9.46
N THR A 73 -16.15 -4.11 -9.52
CA THR A 73 -17.14 -3.63 -8.54
C THR A 73 -16.88 -4.21 -7.15
N GLY A 74 -16.62 -5.52 -7.07
CA GLY A 74 -16.28 -6.19 -5.81
C GLY A 74 -14.98 -5.67 -5.22
N ALA A 75 -13.95 -5.49 -6.07
CA ALA A 75 -12.68 -4.89 -5.69
C ALA A 75 -12.82 -3.49 -5.07
N ARG A 76 -13.53 -2.57 -5.74
CA ARG A 76 -13.77 -1.20 -5.23
C ARG A 76 -14.51 -1.22 -3.89
N ALA A 77 -15.51 -2.09 -3.75
CA ALA A 77 -16.26 -2.25 -2.51
C ALA A 77 -15.40 -2.80 -1.36
N ALA A 78 -14.55 -3.80 -1.63
CA ALA A 78 -13.66 -4.40 -0.64
C ALA A 78 -12.59 -3.42 -0.15
N MET A 79 -11.97 -2.66 -1.07
CA MET A 79 -11.03 -1.60 -0.70
C MET A 79 -11.70 -0.49 0.13
N ARG A 80 -12.95 -0.12 -0.18
CA ARG A 80 -13.72 0.83 0.63
C ARG A 80 -13.94 0.33 2.06
N ARG A 81 -14.34 -0.94 2.22
CA ARG A 81 -14.53 -1.56 3.56
C ARG A 81 -13.25 -1.53 4.39
N LEU A 82 -12.09 -1.80 3.78
CA LEU A 82 -10.79 -1.67 4.43
C LEU A 82 -10.57 -0.27 5.01
N TRP A 83 -10.72 0.77 4.19
CA TRP A 83 -10.44 2.15 4.64
C TRP A 83 -11.50 2.71 5.58
N ASP A 84 -12.77 2.32 5.43
CA ASP A 84 -13.80 2.62 6.42
C ASP A 84 -13.45 2.00 7.79
N GLY A 85 -12.96 0.76 7.81
CA GLY A 85 -12.49 0.09 9.02
C GLY A 85 -11.26 0.75 9.66
N VAL A 86 -10.26 1.12 8.85
CA VAL A 86 -9.09 1.87 9.32
C VAL A 86 -9.49 3.21 9.94
N SER A 87 -10.42 3.94 9.31
CA SER A 87 -10.95 5.18 9.85
C SER A 87 -11.72 4.97 11.17
N ALA A 88 -12.50 3.89 11.27
CA ALA A 88 -13.25 3.55 12.47
C ALA A 88 -12.35 3.19 13.66
N ILE A 89 -11.26 2.44 13.43
CA ILE A 89 -10.22 2.20 14.45
C ILE A 89 -9.61 3.52 14.93
N GLY A 90 -9.28 4.40 13.98
CA GLY A 90 -8.76 5.73 14.27
C GLY A 90 -9.70 6.56 15.14
N ALA A 91 -11.00 6.51 14.86
CA ALA A 91 -12.07 7.24 15.53
C ALA A 91 -12.18 6.96 17.04
N ILE A 92 -11.74 5.79 17.49
CA ILE A 92 -11.81 5.35 18.90
C ILE A 92 -10.45 5.37 19.61
N GLY A 93 -9.39 5.81 18.92
CA GLY A 93 -8.02 5.79 19.44
C GLY A 93 -7.70 6.95 20.41
N PRO A 94 -6.69 6.78 21.29
CA PRO A 94 -6.28 7.81 22.27
C PRO A 94 -5.59 9.04 21.63
N LEU A 95 -5.24 8.96 20.35
CA LEU A 95 -4.61 10.04 19.57
C LEU A 95 -5.62 10.86 18.75
N GLN A 96 -6.92 10.76 19.07
CA GLN A 96 -7.99 11.56 18.47
C GLN A 96 -7.73 13.06 18.64
N ARG A 97 -7.96 13.85 17.58
CA ARG A 97 -7.89 15.32 17.64
C ARG A 97 -9.20 15.91 18.16
N SER A 98 -9.09 16.92 19.01
CA SER A 98 -10.22 17.79 19.34
C SER A 98 -10.61 18.69 18.14
N PRO A 99 -11.86 19.16 18.05
CA PRO A 99 -12.29 20.09 16.99
C PRO A 99 -11.44 21.38 16.93
N LEU A 100 -10.96 21.87 18.08
CA LEU A 100 -10.11 23.04 18.17
C LEU A 100 -8.71 22.78 17.58
N GLU A 101 -8.13 21.60 17.84
CA GLU A 101 -6.82 21.22 17.29
C GLU A 101 -6.87 21.01 15.78
N ARG A 102 -7.97 20.44 15.25
CA ARG A 102 -8.19 20.33 13.80
C ARG A 102 -8.21 21.70 13.11
N PHE A 103 -8.82 22.70 13.75
CA PHE A 103 -8.88 24.05 13.22
C PHE A 103 -7.52 24.77 13.28
N LEU A 104 -6.75 24.59 14.36
CA LEU A 104 -5.50 25.32 14.58
C LEU A 104 -4.28 24.68 13.89
N TYR A 105 -4.22 23.35 13.79
CA TYR A 105 -3.01 22.62 13.39
C TYR A 105 -3.18 21.74 12.14
N GLY A 106 -4.39 21.67 11.56
CA GLY A 106 -4.62 20.95 10.30
C GLY A 106 -4.27 19.46 10.37
N SER A 107 -3.56 18.96 9.36
CA SER A 107 -3.15 17.54 9.22
C SER A 107 -1.86 17.18 9.96
N ASP A 108 -1.19 18.13 10.60
CA ASP A 108 0.02 17.91 11.41
C ASP A 108 -0.32 17.45 12.84
N LEU A 109 0.33 16.38 13.30
CA LEU A 109 0.19 15.83 14.67
C LEU A 109 1.37 16.24 15.55
N SER A 110 2.43 16.81 14.96
CA SER A 110 3.70 17.14 15.63
C SER A 110 3.56 18.22 16.71
N SER A 111 2.53 19.07 16.64
CA SER A 111 2.23 20.11 17.63
C SER A 111 1.53 19.57 18.89
N ASN A 112 1.10 18.30 18.90
CA ASN A 112 0.41 17.71 20.04
C ASN A 112 1.42 17.22 21.11
N VAL A 113 1.26 17.70 22.35
CA VAL A 113 2.12 17.30 23.49
C VAL A 113 2.10 15.77 23.74
N MET A 114 0.98 15.11 23.49
CA MET A 114 0.85 13.66 23.59
C MET A 114 1.67 12.95 22.50
N TRP A 115 1.70 13.53 21.28
CA TRP A 115 2.53 13.01 20.19
C TRP A 115 4.02 13.14 20.49
N ALA A 116 4.45 14.29 21.02
CA ALA A 116 5.85 14.49 21.44
C ALA A 116 6.28 13.51 22.55
N GLY A 117 5.38 13.25 23.51
CA GLY A 117 5.59 12.24 24.55
C GLY A 117 5.72 10.83 23.98
N LEU A 118 4.83 10.44 23.06
CA LEU A 118 4.89 9.15 22.36
C LEU A 118 6.16 9.00 21.53
N GLU A 119 6.55 10.03 20.78
CA GLU A 119 7.79 10.04 19.98
C GLU A 119 9.03 9.83 20.86
N THR A 120 9.06 10.47 22.03
CA THR A 120 10.15 10.28 23.00
C THR A 120 10.16 8.85 23.55
N ALA A 121 8.99 8.31 23.90
CA ALA A 121 8.87 6.95 24.41
C ALA A 121 9.35 5.90 23.39
N MET A 122 8.91 6.00 22.13
CA MET A 122 9.32 5.07 21.05
C MET A 122 10.83 5.09 20.76
N ARG A 123 11.54 6.16 21.17
CA ARG A 123 13.01 6.25 21.04
C ARG A 123 13.75 5.64 22.22
N LEU A 124 13.17 5.67 23.41
CA LEU A 124 13.82 5.22 24.65
C LEU A 124 13.48 3.78 25.00
N PHE A 125 12.33 3.30 24.54
CA PHE A 125 11.81 1.98 24.88
C PHE A 125 11.53 1.17 23.62
N SER A 126 11.82 -0.13 23.68
CA SER A 126 11.50 -1.06 22.60
C SER A 126 9.98 -1.31 22.50
N PRO A 127 9.47 -1.75 21.35
CA PRO A 127 8.06 -2.14 21.21
C PRO A 127 7.63 -3.21 22.21
N HIS A 128 8.52 -4.12 22.60
CA HIS A 128 8.22 -5.15 23.61
C HIS A 128 8.00 -4.57 25.01
N GLN A 129 8.62 -3.43 25.32
CA GLN A 129 8.42 -2.73 26.59
C GLN A 129 7.15 -1.87 26.57
N LEU A 130 6.87 -1.21 25.44
CA LEU A 130 5.70 -0.34 25.29
C LEU A 130 4.40 -1.11 25.02
N ASN A 131 4.51 -2.27 24.38
CA ASN A 131 3.40 -3.13 23.97
C ASN A 131 3.72 -4.60 24.29
N PRO A 132 3.81 -4.98 25.58
CA PRO A 132 4.21 -6.33 25.99
C PRO A 132 3.20 -7.41 25.59
N LEU A 133 1.94 -7.02 25.36
CA LEU A 133 0.88 -7.94 24.92
C LEU A 133 0.77 -8.05 23.39
N GLY A 134 1.61 -7.31 22.63
CA GLY A 134 1.60 -7.36 21.17
C GLY A 134 0.28 -6.93 20.53
N HIS A 135 -0.47 -6.03 21.17
CA HIS A 135 -1.75 -5.57 20.66
C HIS A 135 -1.54 -4.82 19.34
N ASN A 136 -2.19 -5.29 18.28
CA ASN A 136 -2.19 -4.62 16.97
C ASN A 136 -3.64 -4.28 16.60
N PRO A 137 -4.01 -2.99 16.47
CA PRO A 137 -5.38 -2.60 16.18
C PRO A 137 -5.87 -3.05 14.80
N LEU A 138 -4.95 -3.35 13.87
CA LEU A 138 -5.30 -3.87 12.54
C LEU A 138 -5.63 -5.37 12.58
N ARG A 139 -5.24 -6.11 13.62
CA ARG A 139 -5.48 -7.56 13.70
C ARG A 139 -6.97 -7.90 13.65
N PRO A 140 -7.86 -7.32 14.51
CA PRO A 140 -9.29 -7.62 14.43
C PRO A 140 -9.91 -7.24 13.09
N LEU A 141 -9.48 -6.11 12.50
CA LEU A 141 -9.96 -5.69 11.19
C LEU A 141 -9.53 -6.66 10.08
N MET A 142 -8.29 -7.13 10.09
CA MET A 142 -7.83 -8.11 9.10
C MET A 142 -8.47 -9.47 9.31
N GLN A 143 -8.76 -9.86 10.55
CA GLN A 143 -9.53 -11.08 10.83
C GLN A 143 -10.96 -11.03 10.30
N ASP A 144 -11.58 -9.84 10.30
CA ASP A 144 -12.92 -9.62 9.75
C ASP A 144 -12.92 -9.55 8.22
N LEU A 145 -11.95 -8.85 7.62
CA LEU A 145 -11.94 -8.57 6.19
C LEU A 145 -11.28 -9.66 5.33
N LEU A 146 -10.22 -10.29 5.82
CA LEU A 146 -9.41 -11.20 5.01
C LEU A 146 -10.17 -12.50 4.75
N ARG A 147 -10.22 -12.89 3.48
CA ARG A 147 -10.82 -14.14 3.02
C ARG A 147 -9.78 -14.98 2.27
N PRO A 148 -8.99 -15.81 2.96
CA PRO A 148 -7.90 -16.58 2.35
C PRO A 148 -8.39 -17.55 1.27
N ASP A 149 -9.61 -18.05 1.40
CA ASP A 149 -10.27 -18.90 0.40
C ASP A 149 -10.43 -18.20 -0.95
N LEU A 150 -10.70 -16.89 -0.95
CA LEU A 150 -10.82 -16.11 -2.18
C LEU A 150 -9.45 -15.77 -2.78
N LEU A 151 -8.42 -15.59 -1.95
CA LEU A 151 -7.05 -15.39 -2.45
C LEU A 151 -6.50 -16.65 -3.14
N ALA A 152 -6.94 -17.83 -2.71
CA ALA A 152 -6.55 -19.12 -3.29
C ALA A 152 -7.53 -19.65 -4.36
N ALA A 153 -8.57 -18.88 -4.71
CA ALA A 153 -9.58 -19.32 -5.66
C ALA A 153 -8.99 -19.51 -7.08
N PRO A 154 -9.49 -20.48 -7.86
CA PRO A 154 -9.11 -20.62 -9.26
C PRO A 154 -9.41 -19.33 -10.04
N GLY A 155 -8.43 -18.81 -10.77
CA GLY A 155 -8.56 -17.56 -11.54
C GLY A 155 -8.36 -16.28 -10.71
N ALA A 156 -8.04 -16.39 -9.42
CA ALA A 156 -7.59 -15.23 -8.65
C ALA A 156 -6.28 -14.68 -9.23
N PRO A 157 -6.14 -13.35 -9.37
CA PRO A 157 -4.85 -12.73 -9.68
C PRO A 157 -3.77 -13.17 -8.70
N ASP A 158 -2.53 -13.30 -9.18
CA ASP A 158 -1.42 -13.61 -8.31
C ASP A 158 -1.17 -12.44 -7.35
N LEU A 159 -1.19 -12.70 -6.05
CA LEU A 159 -0.88 -11.71 -5.03
C LEU A 159 0.43 -12.05 -4.35
N PHE A 160 1.36 -11.10 -4.34
CA PHE A 160 2.66 -11.20 -3.68
C PHE A 160 2.75 -10.18 -2.54
N VAL A 161 3.04 -10.66 -1.33
CA VAL A 161 3.20 -9.83 -0.13
C VAL A 161 4.62 -9.94 0.37
N GLY A 162 5.33 -8.80 0.40
CA GLY A 162 6.70 -8.73 0.90
C GLY A 162 6.75 -8.50 2.41
N VAL A 163 7.67 -9.20 3.08
CA VAL A 163 8.08 -8.98 4.47
C VAL A 163 9.62 -9.01 4.57
N THR A 164 10.18 -8.42 5.63
CA THR A 164 11.62 -8.47 5.89
C THR A 164 11.89 -9.45 7.03
N ASP A 165 12.74 -10.46 6.80
CA ASP A 165 13.21 -11.35 7.86
C ASP A 165 14.14 -10.58 8.81
N VAL A 166 13.84 -10.62 10.11
CA VAL A 166 14.54 -9.80 11.11
C VAL A 166 15.99 -10.23 11.31
N GLU A 167 16.26 -11.53 11.24
CA GLU A 167 17.59 -12.09 11.51
C GLU A 167 18.56 -11.83 10.37
N THR A 168 18.09 -11.99 9.13
CA THR A 168 18.92 -11.93 7.93
C THR A 168 18.83 -10.61 7.17
N GLY A 169 17.77 -9.83 7.39
CA GLY A 169 17.44 -8.65 6.59
C GLY A 169 16.96 -8.96 5.16
N ALA A 170 16.81 -10.25 4.82
CA ALA A 170 16.44 -10.67 3.48
C ALA A 170 14.93 -10.48 3.19
N PRO A 171 14.55 -10.21 1.94
CA PRO A 171 13.15 -10.21 1.54
C PRO A 171 12.58 -11.63 1.59
N VAL A 172 11.38 -11.76 2.12
CA VAL A 172 10.54 -12.98 2.02
C VAL A 172 9.21 -12.59 1.38
N ILE A 173 8.78 -13.35 0.38
CA ILE A 173 7.59 -13.06 -0.41
C ILE A 173 6.59 -14.19 -0.24
N PHE A 174 5.40 -13.86 0.28
CA PHE A 174 4.27 -14.78 0.40
C PHE A 174 3.35 -14.62 -0.80
N ARG A 175 2.80 -15.74 -1.31
CA ARG A 175 1.89 -15.75 -2.47
C ARG A 175 0.52 -16.33 -2.13
N ASN A 176 -0.54 -15.66 -2.58
CA ASN A 176 -1.95 -16.11 -2.54
C ASN A 176 -2.31 -16.91 -1.29
N GLY A 177 -2.48 -18.24 -1.38
CA GLY A 177 -2.93 -19.09 -0.28
C GLY A 177 -1.99 -19.15 0.93
N ALA A 178 -0.75 -18.67 0.80
CA ALA A 178 0.16 -18.49 1.94
C ALA A 178 -0.06 -17.17 2.70
N ILE A 179 -0.93 -16.28 2.22
CA ILE A 179 -1.20 -14.98 2.82
C ILE A 179 -2.25 -15.16 3.92
N THR A 180 -1.81 -15.00 5.16
CA THR A 180 -2.65 -14.99 6.36
C THR A 180 -2.75 -13.58 6.95
N VAL A 181 -3.54 -13.44 8.02
CA VAL A 181 -3.56 -12.20 8.80
C VAL A 181 -2.16 -11.89 9.33
N GLU A 182 -1.43 -12.89 9.82
CA GLU A 182 -0.06 -12.75 10.34
C GLU A 182 0.88 -12.21 9.27
N VAL A 183 0.80 -12.71 8.03
CA VAL A 183 1.60 -12.21 6.91
C VAL A 183 1.30 -10.74 6.63
N LEU A 184 0.04 -10.34 6.61
CA LEU A 184 -0.34 -8.93 6.39
C LEU A 184 0.12 -8.02 7.54
N LEU A 185 0.02 -8.49 8.78
CA LEU A 185 0.50 -7.75 9.95
C LEU A 185 2.04 -7.66 9.97
N ALA A 186 2.74 -8.72 9.59
CA ALA A 186 4.20 -8.72 9.41
C ALA A 186 4.60 -7.70 8.34
N SER A 187 3.92 -7.70 7.19
CA SER A 187 4.17 -6.75 6.10
C SER A 187 3.94 -5.30 6.49
N ALA A 188 3.14 -5.03 7.53
CA ALA A 188 2.88 -3.70 8.09
C ALA A 188 3.54 -3.46 9.47
N CYS A 189 4.52 -4.29 9.85
CA CYS A 189 5.14 -4.26 11.17
C CYS A 189 6.32 -3.29 11.23
N LEU A 190 6.04 -2.02 11.51
CA LEU A 190 7.08 -1.00 11.71
C LEU A 190 7.91 -1.29 12.98
N PRO A 191 9.25 -1.43 12.90
CA PRO A 191 10.11 -1.88 14.00
C PRO A 191 10.10 -1.00 15.25
N LEU A 192 9.78 0.29 15.13
CA LEU A 192 9.70 1.22 16.25
C LEU A 192 8.30 1.32 16.87
N VAL A 193 7.31 0.65 16.28
CA VAL A 193 5.90 0.75 16.66
C VAL A 193 5.35 -0.59 17.15
N PHE A 194 5.71 -1.69 16.49
CA PHE A 194 5.19 -3.01 16.80
C PHE A 194 6.33 -4.00 17.10
N PRO A 195 6.13 -4.95 18.05
CA PRO A 195 7.02 -6.10 18.15
C PRO A 195 6.97 -6.91 16.87
N ALA A 196 8.08 -7.58 16.53
CA ALA A 196 8.16 -8.39 15.32
C ALA A 196 7.07 -9.47 15.30
N VAL A 197 6.55 -9.77 14.12
CA VAL A 197 5.52 -10.81 13.96
C VAL A 197 6.21 -12.13 13.66
N GLU A 198 5.91 -13.15 14.46
CA GLU A 198 6.45 -14.50 14.25
C GLU A 198 5.53 -15.33 13.34
N ILE A 199 6.11 -15.95 12.31
CA ILE A 199 5.44 -16.88 11.40
C ILE A 199 6.36 -18.08 11.24
N ASP A 200 5.87 -19.28 11.56
CA ASP A 200 6.62 -20.54 11.48
C ASP A 200 8.01 -20.50 12.16
N GLY A 201 8.08 -19.84 13.32
CA GLY A 201 9.31 -19.72 14.13
C GLY A 201 10.33 -18.70 13.63
N ARG A 202 10.00 -17.89 12.62
CA ARG A 202 10.83 -16.78 12.13
C ARG A 202 10.15 -15.45 12.41
N ALA A 203 10.94 -14.45 12.82
CA ALA A 203 10.45 -13.11 13.12
C ALA A 203 10.55 -12.20 11.88
N TYR A 204 9.51 -11.42 11.64
CA TYR A 204 9.39 -10.55 10.47
C TYR A 204 9.00 -9.11 10.84
N TRP A 205 9.54 -8.18 10.04
CA TRP A 205 9.18 -6.77 10.01
C TRP A 205 8.56 -6.38 8.67
N ASP A 206 8.09 -5.13 8.60
CA ASP A 206 7.54 -4.52 7.39
C ASP A 206 8.46 -4.77 6.18
N GLY A 207 7.88 -5.24 5.09
CA GLY A 207 8.64 -5.57 3.86
C GLY A 207 9.33 -4.36 3.23
N GLY A 208 8.96 -3.16 3.68
CA GLY A 208 9.48 -1.91 3.17
C GLY A 208 10.99 -1.81 3.27
N TYR A 209 11.64 -2.51 4.22
CA TYR A 209 13.09 -2.46 4.40
C TYR A 209 13.86 -3.36 3.42
N SER A 210 13.21 -4.35 2.82
CA SER A 210 13.84 -5.29 1.88
C SER A 210 13.27 -5.22 0.46
N GLY A 211 12.23 -4.44 0.21
CA GLY A 211 11.67 -4.14 -1.12
C GLY A 211 10.29 -3.51 -1.03
N ASN A 212 10.07 -2.30 -1.58
CA ASN A 212 8.82 -1.55 -1.39
C ASN A 212 8.22 -0.99 -2.70
N PRO A 213 7.40 -1.77 -3.42
CA PRO A 213 7.19 -3.21 -3.28
C PRO A 213 8.23 -4.02 -4.08
N PRO A 214 8.40 -5.33 -3.82
CA PRO A 214 9.32 -6.17 -4.61
C PRO A 214 8.77 -6.40 -6.02
N LEU A 215 9.48 -5.94 -7.05
CA LEU A 215 9.03 -6.05 -8.44
C LEU A 215 9.33 -7.42 -9.06
N GLU A 216 10.42 -8.08 -8.65
CA GLU A 216 10.85 -9.40 -9.14
C GLU A 216 9.72 -10.40 -9.45
N PRO A 217 8.75 -10.68 -8.54
CA PRO A 217 7.70 -11.68 -8.80
C PRO A 217 6.75 -11.30 -9.93
N LEU A 218 6.64 -10.00 -10.24
CA LEU A 218 5.81 -9.51 -11.33
C LEU A 218 6.45 -9.75 -12.70
N LEU A 219 7.78 -9.89 -12.76
CA LEU A 219 8.56 -9.89 -14.00
C LEU A 219 8.67 -11.27 -14.68
N THR A 220 8.09 -12.33 -14.10
CA THR A 220 8.18 -13.70 -14.66
C THR A 220 6.81 -14.37 -14.79
N PRO A 221 6.22 -14.51 -16.00
CA PRO A 221 6.72 -14.01 -17.28
C PRO A 221 6.72 -12.47 -17.33
N MET A 222 7.55 -11.93 -18.21
CA MET A 222 7.76 -10.48 -18.36
C MET A 222 6.45 -9.79 -18.76
N PRO A 223 5.97 -8.79 -18.01
CA PRO A 223 4.78 -8.05 -18.37
C PRO A 223 5.06 -7.07 -19.51
N HIS A 224 4.02 -6.74 -20.27
CA HIS A 224 4.11 -5.61 -21.20
C HIS A 224 3.98 -4.29 -20.45
N THR A 225 3.12 -4.24 -19.43
CA THR A 225 2.81 -3.03 -18.67
C THR A 225 2.93 -3.29 -17.17
N LEU A 226 3.78 -2.51 -16.51
CA LEU A 226 3.87 -2.41 -15.05
C LEU A 226 3.23 -1.10 -14.61
N ILE A 227 2.15 -1.17 -13.84
CA ILE A 227 1.58 -0.01 -13.16
C ILE A 227 2.13 0.03 -11.74
N LEU A 228 2.84 1.10 -11.39
CA LEU A 228 3.43 1.31 -10.08
C LEU A 228 2.71 2.45 -9.36
N VAL A 229 2.11 2.17 -8.21
CA VAL A 229 1.50 3.19 -7.36
C VAL A 229 2.45 3.53 -6.22
N ARG A 230 3.01 4.74 -6.25
CA ARG A 230 4.01 5.23 -5.29
C ARG A 230 3.33 6.02 -4.18
N GLY A 231 2.91 5.33 -3.13
CA GLY A 231 2.28 5.90 -1.93
C GLY A 231 3.23 6.65 -0.99
N GLN A 232 4.48 6.88 -1.38
CA GLN A 232 5.46 7.68 -0.64
C GLN A 232 6.19 8.66 -1.57
N PRO A 233 6.42 9.90 -1.12
CA PRO A 233 7.10 10.90 -1.93
C PRO A 233 8.56 10.50 -2.19
N ALA A 234 8.96 10.43 -3.46
CA ALA A 234 10.34 10.13 -3.83
C ALA A 234 11.30 11.25 -3.37
N ARG A 235 10.85 12.50 -3.50
CA ARG A 235 11.62 13.70 -3.14
C ARG A 235 10.98 14.46 -1.99
N ARG A 236 11.83 14.89 -1.05
CA ARG A 236 11.49 15.89 -0.04
C ARG A 236 12.34 17.14 -0.26
N PRO A 237 11.72 18.33 -0.42
CA PRO A 237 12.47 19.57 -0.52
C PRO A 237 13.25 19.88 0.76
N GLY A 238 14.48 20.38 0.63
CA GLY A 238 15.30 20.81 1.77
C GLY A 238 16.08 19.70 2.46
N VAL A 239 16.63 20.01 3.64
CA VAL A 239 17.44 19.11 4.47
C VAL A 239 16.73 18.93 5.82
N PRO A 240 16.52 17.69 6.30
CA PRO A 240 15.88 17.47 7.60
C PRO A 240 16.71 18.06 8.74
N ARG A 241 16.06 18.72 9.69
CA ARG A 241 16.71 19.40 10.84
C ARG A 241 16.29 18.84 12.19
N THR A 242 15.14 18.17 12.28
CA THR A 242 14.68 17.54 13.51
C THR A 242 14.97 16.03 13.51
N PRO A 243 15.12 15.39 14.68
CA PRO A 243 15.26 13.93 14.75
C PRO A 243 14.11 13.17 14.06
N ALA A 244 12.88 13.69 14.12
CA ALA A 244 11.72 13.10 13.44
C ALA A 244 11.87 13.14 11.92
N GLU A 245 12.27 14.30 11.37
CA GLU A 245 12.50 14.49 9.94
C GLU A 245 13.67 13.63 9.44
N VAL A 246 14.74 13.53 10.21
CA VAL A 246 15.90 12.68 9.88
C VAL A 246 15.48 11.22 9.82
N MET A 247 14.79 10.72 10.84
CA MET A 247 14.31 9.33 10.87
C MET A 247 13.31 9.04 9.74
N ASN A 248 12.38 9.96 9.47
CA ASN A 248 11.46 9.81 8.34
C ASN A 248 12.21 9.71 7.01
N ARG A 249 13.20 10.59 6.80
CA ARG A 249 13.95 10.60 5.55
C ARG A 249 14.83 9.37 5.39
N LEU A 250 15.47 8.91 6.47
CA LEU A 250 16.21 7.64 6.48
C LEU A 250 15.29 6.47 6.11
N ASN A 251 14.08 6.42 6.67
CA ASN A 251 13.10 5.39 6.36
C ASN A 251 12.66 5.44 4.89
N GLU A 252 12.34 6.62 4.35
CA GLU A 252 11.98 6.77 2.93
C GLU A 252 13.12 6.36 2.00
N ILE A 253 14.36 6.75 2.31
CA ILE A 253 15.54 6.36 1.50
C ILE A 253 15.72 4.84 1.52
N ALA A 254 15.70 4.24 2.71
CA ALA A 254 15.85 2.79 2.87
C ALA A 254 14.75 2.05 2.10
N CYS A 255 13.50 2.47 2.23
CA CYS A 255 12.39 1.84 1.55
C CYS A 255 12.42 2.00 0.02
N HIS A 256 13.00 3.07 -0.50
CA HIS A 256 13.05 3.31 -1.94
C HIS A 256 14.23 2.61 -2.62
N ALA A 257 15.33 2.36 -1.91
CA ALA A 257 16.60 1.94 -2.51
C ALA A 257 16.47 0.69 -3.40
N VAL A 258 15.76 -0.33 -2.92
CA VAL A 258 15.56 -1.58 -3.68
C VAL A 258 14.69 -1.33 -4.91
N LEU A 259 13.55 -0.65 -4.74
CA LEU A 259 12.63 -0.35 -5.85
C LEU A 259 13.33 0.45 -6.96
N GLU A 260 14.10 1.48 -6.61
CA GLU A 260 14.85 2.27 -7.60
C GLU A 260 15.89 1.43 -8.35
N THR A 261 16.52 0.49 -7.66
CA THR A 261 17.47 -0.44 -8.27
C THR A 261 16.78 -1.41 -9.23
N GLU A 262 15.63 -1.96 -8.83
CA GLU A 262 14.82 -2.85 -9.69
C GLU A 262 14.28 -2.10 -10.91
N LEU A 263 13.77 -0.87 -10.74
CA LEU A 263 13.29 -0.03 -11.84
C LEU A 263 14.41 0.30 -12.84
N ALA A 264 15.62 0.61 -12.35
CA ALA A 264 16.78 0.87 -13.20
C ALA A 264 17.24 -0.38 -13.98
N ALA A 265 16.94 -1.58 -13.47
CA ALA A 265 17.25 -2.85 -14.10
C ALA A 265 16.15 -3.36 -15.05
N LEU A 266 15.01 -2.66 -15.15
CA LEU A 266 13.91 -3.10 -16.01
C LEU A 266 14.31 -3.09 -17.49
N PRO A 267 13.93 -4.13 -18.25
CA PRO A 267 14.09 -4.13 -19.70
C PRO A 267 13.32 -2.99 -20.37
N ALA A 268 13.89 -2.41 -21.44
CA ALA A 268 13.28 -1.29 -22.16
C ALA A 268 11.92 -1.61 -22.81
N ASN A 269 11.58 -2.89 -22.97
CA ASN A 269 10.29 -3.33 -23.51
C ASN A 269 9.17 -3.39 -22.47
N VAL A 270 9.44 -3.10 -21.19
CA VAL A 270 8.42 -2.97 -20.15
C VAL A 270 7.95 -1.53 -20.09
N THR A 271 6.67 -1.30 -20.36
CA THR A 271 6.05 0.03 -20.17
C THR A 271 5.75 0.24 -18.71
N VAL A 272 6.36 1.25 -18.09
CA VAL A 272 6.10 1.62 -16.69
C VAL A 272 5.15 2.82 -16.64
N ILE A 273 4.00 2.64 -16.00
CA ILE A 273 3.04 3.72 -15.69
C ILE A 273 3.13 4.00 -14.20
N SER A 274 3.73 5.12 -13.82
CA SER A 274 3.85 5.53 -12.41
C SER A 274 2.70 6.44 -11.98
N VAL A 275 2.07 6.13 -10.85
CA VAL A 275 1.11 7.00 -10.17
C VAL A 275 1.77 7.53 -8.91
N ASP A 276 2.25 8.78 -9.00
CA ASP A 276 3.15 9.37 -7.99
C ASP A 276 2.41 10.26 -6.99
N ALA A 277 2.67 10.03 -5.70
CA ALA A 277 2.07 10.80 -4.62
C ALA A 277 2.89 12.06 -4.22
N ASP A 278 4.02 12.35 -4.89
CA ASP A 278 4.92 13.47 -4.54
C ASP A 278 4.19 14.81 -4.37
N ALA A 279 3.26 15.13 -5.28
CA ALA A 279 2.50 16.38 -5.22
C ALA A 279 1.55 16.45 -4.01
N ALA A 280 0.94 15.32 -3.64
CA ALA A 280 -0.04 15.25 -2.55
C ALA A 280 0.62 15.08 -1.17
N LEU A 281 1.75 14.38 -1.10
CA LEU A 281 2.37 13.93 0.16
C LEU A 281 3.71 14.60 0.49
N GLY A 282 4.37 15.24 -0.49
CA GLY A 282 5.75 15.73 -0.35
C GLY A 282 5.95 16.77 0.75
N THR A 283 4.91 17.55 1.06
CA THR A 283 4.91 18.59 2.10
C THR A 283 4.38 18.09 3.44
N LEU A 284 3.80 16.89 3.50
CA LEU A 284 3.20 16.37 4.73
C LEU A 284 4.27 15.86 5.70
N PRO A 285 4.13 16.12 7.02
CA PRO A 285 5.04 15.61 8.03
C PRO A 285 4.87 14.10 8.22
N ILE A 286 5.88 13.44 8.82
CA ILE A 286 5.82 12.00 9.13
C ILE A 286 4.57 11.62 9.92
N SER A 287 4.17 12.48 10.85
CA SER A 287 3.04 12.21 11.74
C SER A 287 1.73 12.04 10.97
N SER A 288 1.59 12.63 9.78
CA SER A 288 0.43 12.43 8.90
C SER A 288 0.25 10.98 8.43
N LYS A 289 1.32 10.15 8.44
CA LYS A 289 1.24 8.70 8.16
C LYS A 289 0.41 7.94 9.21
N PHE A 290 0.18 8.54 10.37
CA PHE A 290 -0.63 7.99 11.46
C PHE A 290 -2.02 8.66 11.55
N ASN A 291 -2.30 9.62 10.67
CA ASN A 291 -3.59 10.32 10.66
C ASN A 291 -4.63 9.50 9.90
N THR A 292 -5.59 8.94 10.63
CA THR A 292 -6.70 8.13 10.09
C THR A 292 -8.05 8.88 10.12
N ASP A 293 -8.03 10.21 10.26
CA ASP A 293 -9.24 11.04 10.22
C ASP A 293 -9.96 10.85 8.87
N ARG A 294 -11.28 10.61 8.92
CA ARG A 294 -12.10 10.33 7.72
C ARG A 294 -11.95 11.38 6.63
N SER A 295 -11.92 12.67 6.99
CA SER A 295 -11.76 13.76 6.01
C SER A 295 -10.40 13.72 5.33
N PHE A 296 -9.33 13.51 6.09
CA PHE A 296 -7.97 13.41 5.55
C PHE A 296 -7.82 12.19 4.64
N LEU A 297 -8.34 11.03 5.03
CA LEU A 297 -8.34 9.84 4.16
C LEU A 297 -9.13 10.06 2.87
N ALA A 298 -10.24 10.81 2.93
CA ALA A 298 -11.03 11.16 1.74
C ALA A 298 -10.29 12.15 0.81
N GLU A 299 -9.56 13.12 1.37
CA GLU A 299 -8.68 14.01 0.59
C GLU A 299 -7.59 13.21 -0.13
N LEU A 300 -6.91 12.31 0.58
CA LEU A 300 -5.88 11.45 -0.02
C LEU A 300 -6.47 10.54 -1.10
N PHE A 301 -7.66 9.99 -0.89
CA PHE A 301 -8.38 9.21 -1.91
C PHE A 301 -8.61 10.03 -3.17
N ALA A 302 -9.12 11.26 -3.05
CA ALA A 302 -9.36 12.13 -4.21
C ALA A 302 -8.05 12.48 -4.95
N GLU A 303 -6.98 12.78 -4.22
CA GLU A 303 -5.65 13.03 -4.81
C GLU A 303 -5.10 11.79 -5.54
N GLY A 304 -5.35 10.60 -5.00
CA GLY A 304 -5.04 9.33 -5.67
C GLY A 304 -5.77 9.17 -7.00
N GLN A 305 -7.07 9.49 -7.04
CA GLN A 305 -7.85 9.46 -8.29
C GLN A 305 -7.29 10.45 -9.32
N HIS A 306 -7.01 11.69 -8.91
CA HIS A 306 -6.42 12.71 -9.79
C HIS A 306 -5.05 12.30 -10.32
N ALA A 307 -4.21 11.67 -9.50
CA ALA A 307 -2.90 11.17 -9.92
C ALA A 307 -3.02 10.04 -10.95
N ALA A 308 -3.97 9.11 -10.75
CA ALA A 308 -4.23 8.06 -11.72
C ALA A 308 -4.73 8.62 -13.07
N ASP A 309 -5.58 9.65 -13.06
CA ASP A 309 -6.01 10.32 -14.31
C ASP A 309 -4.83 10.92 -15.08
N ARG A 310 -3.91 11.62 -14.38
CA ARG A 310 -2.70 12.16 -15.01
C ARG A 310 -1.81 11.06 -15.59
N ALA A 311 -1.60 9.97 -14.84
CA ALA A 311 -0.77 8.86 -15.29
C ALA A 311 -1.37 8.16 -16.52
N LEU A 312 -2.69 7.96 -16.54
CA LEU A 312 -3.39 7.37 -17.68
C LEU A 312 -3.35 8.28 -18.92
N ALA A 313 -3.46 9.60 -18.74
CA ALA A 313 -3.37 10.55 -19.84
C ALA A 313 -1.97 10.58 -20.48
N LEU A 314 -0.91 10.49 -19.67
CA LEU A 314 0.47 10.42 -20.16
C LEU A 314 0.79 9.10 -20.86
N ALA A 315 0.09 8.02 -20.51
CA ALA A 315 0.25 6.70 -21.11
C ALA A 315 -0.58 6.51 -22.40
N ALA A 316 -1.50 7.43 -22.72
CA ALA A 316 -2.27 7.37 -23.96
C ALA A 316 -1.37 7.69 -25.17
N PRO A 317 -1.47 6.95 -26.29
CA PRO A 317 -0.75 7.32 -27.50
C PRO A 317 -1.17 8.73 -27.92
N LEU A 318 -0.20 9.60 -28.23
CA LEU A 318 -0.43 10.94 -28.76
C LEU A 318 -1.18 10.82 -30.09
N THR A 319 -2.50 10.82 -30.05
CA THR A 319 -3.33 10.97 -31.26
C THR A 319 -3.41 12.45 -31.59
N GLU A 320 -2.44 12.98 -32.32
CA GLU A 320 -2.70 14.14 -33.16
C GLU A 320 -3.00 13.66 -34.59
N PRO A 321 -4.13 14.07 -35.19
CA PRO A 321 -4.20 14.13 -36.63
C PRO A 321 -3.39 15.35 -37.06
N LEU A 322 -2.20 15.12 -37.61
CA LEU A 322 -1.61 16.06 -38.55
C LEU A 322 -2.49 16.06 -39.80
N SER A 323 -3.56 16.86 -39.77
CA SER A 323 -4.25 17.26 -40.99
C SER A 323 -3.39 18.31 -41.70
N ALA A 324 -3.10 18.00 -42.96
CA ALA A 324 -2.35 18.80 -43.93
C ALA A 324 -2.86 20.23 -44.12
#